data_AF-A0A523C0U6-F1
#
_entry.id   AF-A0A523C0U6-F1
#
_cell.length_a   1.000
_cell.length_b   1.000
_cell.length_c   1.000
_cell.angle_alpha   90.00
_cell.angle_beta   90.00
_cell.angle_gamma   90.00
#
_symmetry.space_group_name_H-M   'P 1'
#
loop_
_entity.id
_entity.type
_entity.pdbx_description
1 polymer ?
#
loop_
_entity_poly.entity_id
_entity_poly.type
_entity_poly.pdbx_seq_one_letter_code
_entity_poly.pdbx_strand_id
1 'polypeptide(L)' 'MKKYPPDTDNLNALADFFDHADVTGLADLEEVQDRPHRGLVSVTVRLPKEDVEELKRRAARMGLGYTSLIRAAVRRFVGR' A
#
# COMPACT_ATOMS: atom_id res chain seq x y z
N MET A 1 7.84 -0.70 24.71
CA MET A 1 7.03 0.23 23.90
C MET A 1 6.74 -0.40 22.55
N LYS A 2 5.49 -0.76 22.28
CA LYS A 2 5.00 -1.08 20.93
C LYS A 2 3.53 -0.70 20.88
N LYS A 3 3.16 0.29 20.07
CA LYS A 3 1.82 0.45 19.50
C LYS A 3 1.92 1.36 18.28
N TYR A 4 2.59 0.82 17.27
CA TYR A 4 2.35 1.23 15.89
C TYR A 4 0.92 0.82 15.51
N PRO A 5 0.32 1.42 14.47
CA PRO A 5 -1.02 1.04 14.04
C PRO A 5 -1.11 -0.49 13.91
N PRO A 6 -2.27 -1.08 14.24
CA PRO A 6 -2.47 -2.52 14.14
C PRO A 6 -2.11 -2.95 12.71
N ASP A 7 -1.27 -3.99 12.58
CA ASP A 7 -0.96 -4.60 11.28
C ASP A 7 -2.19 -5.40 10.85
N THR A 8 -3.15 -4.70 10.25
CA THR A 8 -4.46 -5.23 9.88
C THR A 8 -4.94 -4.62 8.58
N ASP A 9 -5.58 -5.45 7.74
CA ASP A 9 -6.28 -4.99 6.54
C ASP A 9 -7.70 -4.47 6.86
N ASN A 10 -8.12 -4.47 8.14
CA ASN A 10 -9.42 -3.98 8.56
C ASN A 10 -9.42 -2.45 8.68
N LEU A 11 -10.08 -1.81 7.72
CA LEU A 11 -10.15 -0.35 7.60
C LEU A 11 -10.84 0.32 8.80
N ASN A 12 -11.84 -0.31 9.40
CA ASN A 12 -12.54 0.24 10.56
C ASN A 12 -11.64 0.23 11.80
N ALA A 13 -10.89 -0.86 12.00
CA ALA A 13 -9.96 -0.96 13.12
C ALA A 13 -8.80 0.05 13.00
N LEU A 14 -8.39 0.37 11.78
CA LEU A 14 -7.44 1.45 11.50
C LEU A 14 -8.03 2.83 11.80
N ALA A 15 -9.26 3.10 11.35
CA ALA A 15 -9.95 4.36 11.62
C ALA A 15 -10.11 4.61 13.13
N ASP A 16 -10.63 3.61 13.86
CA ASP A 16 -10.81 3.68 15.32
C ASP A 16 -9.49 3.96 16.05
N PHE A 17 -8.38 3.36 15.58
CA PHE A 17 -7.05 3.63 16.13
C PHE A 17 -6.63 5.08 15.94
N PHE A 18 -6.77 5.64 14.74
CA PHE A 18 -6.34 7.00 14.46
C PHE A 18 -7.23 8.06 15.13
N ASP A 19 -8.52 7.79 15.31
CA ASP A 19 -9.45 8.70 16.00
C ASP A 19 -9.13 8.85 17.50
N HIS A 20 -8.53 7.83 18.12
CA HIS A 20 -8.20 7.80 19.55
C HIS A 20 -6.70 7.79 19.83
N ALA A 21 -5.86 7.87 18.79
CA ALA A 21 -4.42 7.88 18.95
C ALA A 21 -3.98 9.19 19.60
N ASP A 22 -3.31 9.07 20.76
CA ASP A 22 -2.67 10.21 21.39
C ASP A 22 -1.44 10.63 20.57
N VAL A 23 -1.59 11.75 19.86
CA VAL A 23 -0.54 12.33 19.02
C VAL A 23 0.39 13.28 19.80
N THR A 24 0.13 13.54 21.08
CA THR A 24 0.94 14.48 21.87
C THR A 24 2.38 13.99 22.04
N GLY A 25 2.59 12.67 22.10
CA GLY A 25 3.92 12.05 22.12
C GLY A 25 4.64 12.01 20.76
N LEU A 26 4.00 12.47 19.68
CA LEU A 26 4.63 12.59 18.35
C LEU A 26 5.35 13.93 18.17
N ALA A 27 5.10 14.93 19.04
CA ALA A 27 5.66 16.27 18.91
C ALA A 27 7.19 16.31 19.07
N ASP A 28 7.75 15.40 19.86
CA ASP A 28 9.19 15.31 20.14
C ASP A 28 9.92 14.28 19.25
N LEU A 29 9.20 13.65 18.30
CA LEU A 29 9.80 12.67 17.40
C LEU A 29 10.44 13.36 16.20
N GLU A 30 11.68 12.97 15.87
CA GLU A 30 12.30 13.39 14.63
C GLU A 30 11.59 12.79 13.42
N GLU A 31 11.31 13.62 12.42
CA GLU A 31 10.82 13.17 11.13
C GLU A 31 11.92 12.35 10.44
N VAL A 32 11.77 11.03 10.44
CA VAL A 32 12.64 10.15 9.67
C VAL A 32 12.31 10.35 8.19
N GLN A 33 13.11 11.18 7.52
CA GLN A 33 13.00 11.38 6.07
C GLN A 33 13.46 10.17 5.25
N ASP A 34 14.21 9.25 5.88
CA ASP A 34 14.63 8.01 5.26
C ASP A 34 13.43 7.08 5.06
N ARG A 35 12.82 7.19 3.89
CA ARG A 35 11.89 6.16 3.42
C ARG A 35 12.64 4.84 3.39
N PRO A 36 12.09 3.75 3.96
CA PRO A 36 12.73 2.45 3.91
C PRO A 36 13.04 2.13 2.45
N HIS A 37 14.34 2.02 2.15
CA HIS A 37 14.81 1.79 0.79
C HIS A 37 14.42 0.36 0.40
N ARG A 38 13.27 0.23 -0.27
CA ARG A 38 12.87 -1.04 -0.85
C ARG A 38 13.67 -1.22 -2.13
N GLY A 39 14.52 -2.23 -2.18
CA GLY A 39 15.21 -2.64 -3.41
C GLY A 39 14.17 -3.09 -4.45
N LEU A 40 13.71 -2.17 -5.28
CA LEU A 40 12.76 -2.46 -6.35
C LEU A 40 13.52 -2.88 -7.61
N VAL A 41 13.08 -3.98 -8.21
CA VAL A 41 13.59 -4.45 -9.50
C VAL A 41 12.56 -4.13 -10.57
N SER A 42 13.02 -3.57 -11.70
CA SER A 42 12.16 -3.37 -12.87
C SER A 42 12.00 -4.68 -13.63
N VAL A 43 10.75 -5.09 -13.87
CA VAL A 43 10.43 -6.29 -14.65
C VAL A 43 9.53 -5.88 -15.81
N THR A 44 9.91 -6.28 -17.02
CA THR A 44 9.11 -6.05 -18.23
C THR A 44 8.35 -7.32 -18.58
N VAL A 45 7.03 -7.23 -18.66
CA VAL A 45 6.15 -8.32 -19.12
C VAL A 45 5.45 -7.94 -20.41
N ARG A 46 5.27 -8.90 -21.31
CA ARG A 46 4.49 -8.74 -22.54
C ARG A 46 3.10 -9.32 -22.31
N LEU A 47 2.08 -8.50 -22.49
CA LEU A 47 0.67 -8.87 -22.35
C LEU A 47 -0.07 -8.50 -23.63
N PRO A 48 -1.16 -9.21 -23.96
CA PRO A 48 -2.11 -8.77 -24.97
C PRO A 48 -2.59 -7.34 -24.69
N LYS A 49 -2.77 -6.55 -25.75
CA LYS A 49 -3.22 -5.15 -25.64
C LYS A 49 -4.54 -5.04 -24.89
N GLU A 50 -5.45 -5.98 -25.16
CA GLU A 50 -6.79 -6.05 -24.59
C GLU A 50 -6.76 -6.20 -23.06
N ASP A 51 -5.85 -7.05 -22.57
CA ASP A 51 -5.67 -7.31 -21.14
C ASP A 51 -5.12 -6.08 -20.40
N VAL A 52 -4.21 -5.34 -21.04
CA VAL A 52 -3.66 -4.09 -20.48
C VAL A 52 -4.75 -3.03 -20.36
N GLU A 53 -5.62 -2.90 -21.35
CA GLU A 53 -6.74 -1.96 -21.29
C GLU A 53 -7.76 -2.36 -20.23
N GLU A 54 -8.04 -3.65 -20.06
CA GLU A 54 -8.91 -4.13 -19.00
C GLU A 54 -8.31 -3.89 -17.60
N LEU A 55 -7.00 -4.09 -17.43
CA LEU A 55 -6.30 -3.76 -16.18
C LEU A 55 -6.44 -2.27 -15.83
N LYS A 56 -6.28 -1.38 -16.81
CA LYS A 56 -6.47 0.07 -16.60
C LYS A 56 -7.89 0.40 -16.18
N ARG A 57 -8.91 -0.16 -16.85
CA ARG A 57 -10.32 0.05 -16.50
C ARG A 57 -10.65 -0.45 -15.10
N ARG A 58 -10.17 -1.63 -14.72
CA ARG A 58 -10.35 -2.19 -13.37
C ARG A 58 -9.70 -1.31 -12.31
N ALA A 59 -8.46 -0.92 -12.54
CA ALA A 59 -7.73 -0.05 -11.61
C ALA A 59 -8.45 1.29 -11.41
N ALA A 60 -8.92 1.92 -12.50
CA ALA A 60 -9.67 3.16 -12.44
C ALA A 60 -10.96 3.04 -11.62
N ARG A 61 -11.73 1.95 -11.79
CA ARG A 61 -12.94 1.67 -10.98
C ARG A 61 -12.64 1.53 -9.49
N MET A 62 -11.43 1.12 -9.13
CA MET A 62 -10.96 0.99 -7.75
C MET A 62 -10.28 2.26 -7.21
N GLY A 63 -10.16 3.32 -8.02
CA GLY A 63 -9.39 4.51 -7.65
C GLY A 63 -7.87 4.29 -7.56
N LEU A 64 -7.35 3.24 -8.23
CA LEU A 64 -5.94 2.85 -8.19
C LEU A 64 -5.25 3.10 -9.52
N GLY A 65 -3.95 3.37 -9.49
CA GLY A 65 -3.10 3.26 -10.68
C GLY A 65 -2.95 1.79 -11.10
N TYR A 66 -2.97 1.51 -12.41
CA TYR A 66 -2.90 0.12 -12.92
C TYR A 66 -1.61 -0.61 -12.52
N THR A 67 -0.50 0.09 -12.36
CA THR A 67 0.76 -0.48 -11.85
C THR A 67 0.67 -0.83 -10.36
N SER A 68 -0.10 -0.09 -9.57
CA SER A 68 -0.39 -0.41 -8.18
C SER A 68 -1.30 -1.64 -8.07
N LEU A 69 -2.29 -1.77 -8.96
CA LEU A 69 -3.10 -2.97 -9.06
C LEU A 69 -2.24 -4.20 -9.40
N ILE A 70 -1.32 -4.08 -10.36
CA ILE A 70 -0.37 -5.16 -10.70
C ILE A 70 0.50 -5.54 -9.49
N ARG A 71 1.06 -4.55 -8.77
CA ARG A 71 1.84 -4.83 -7.55
C ARG A 71 1.03 -5.54 -6.48
N ALA A 72 -0.22 -5.13 -6.26
CA ALA A 72 -1.12 -5.77 -5.31
C ALA A 72 -1.42 -7.23 -5.70
N ALA A 73 -1.68 -7.47 -7.00
CA ALA A 73 -1.88 -8.82 -7.51
C ALA A 73 -0.63 -9.69 -7.32
N VAL A 74 0.55 -9.22 -7.73
CA VAL A 74 1.81 -9.95 -7.52
C VAL A 74 2.03 -10.25 -6.04
N ARG A 75 1.80 -9.27 -5.15
CA ARG A 75 1.91 -9.47 -3.70
C ARG A 75 0.93 -10.52 -3.18
N ARG A 76 -0.31 -10.57 -3.70
CA ARG A 76 -1.29 -11.61 -3.35
C ARG A 76 -0.86 -13.01 -3.82
N PHE A 77 -0.16 -13.10 -4.95
CA PHE A 77 0.32 -14.39 -5.48
C PHE A 77 1.59 -14.89 -4.78
N VAL A 78 2.50 -13.98 -4.41
CA VAL A 78 3.79 -14.32 -3.81
C VAL A 78 3.74 -14.30 -2.27
N GLY A 79 2.80 -13.55 -1.69
CA GLY A 79 2.63 -13.40 -0.25
C GLY A 79 1.88 -14.58 0.37
N ARG A 80 2.49 -15.16 1.41
CA ARG A 80 1.77 -15.81 2.51
C ARG A 80 0.96 -14.79 3.29
#